data_AF-A0AAU3IK98-F1
#
_entry.id   AF-A0AAU3IK98-F1
#
_cell.length_a   1.000
_cell.length_b   1.000
_cell.length_c   1.000
_cell.angle_alpha   90.00
_cell.angle_beta   90.00
_cell.angle_gamma   90.00
#
_symmetry.space_group_name_H-M   'P 1'
#
loop_
_entity.id
_entity.type
_entity.pdbx_description
1 polymer ?
#
loop_
_entity_poly.entity_id
_entity_poly.type
_entity_poly.pdbx_seq_one_letter_code
_entity_poly.pdbx_strand_id
1 'polypeptide(L)'
;MILHLALAADWDAAVAVGEYRVSTLGVTLEEEGFVHACSDLLQLRGVAGRYYGQVTEPLVVLEIDEERLGCPVRLEVPEGAGEAFPHIYGPIPVTAVVAVTPFTR
;
A
#
# COMPACT_ATOMS: atom_id res chain seq x y z
N MET A 1 -10.25 -7.36 -1.46
CA MET A 1 -9.93 -5.99 -1.90
C MET A 1 -9.28 -5.29 -0.73
N ILE A 2 -8.04 -4.83 -0.92
CA ILE A 2 -7.28 -4.08 0.09
C ILE A 2 -6.74 -2.79 -0.53
N LEU A 3 -6.36 -1.85 0.33
CA LEU A 3 -5.92 -0.52 -0.08
C LEU A 3 -4.47 -0.27 0.30
N HIS A 4 -3.69 0.32 -0.61
CA HIS A 4 -2.35 0.78 -0.31
C HIS A 4 -2.23 2.28 -0.62
N LEU A 5 -1.61 3.04 0.28
CA LEU A 5 -1.33 4.46 0.07
C LEU A 5 0.09 4.61 -0.46
N ALA A 6 0.23 5.23 -1.63
CA ALA A 6 1.50 5.40 -2.32
C ALA A 6 1.75 6.86 -2.68
N LEU A 7 3.03 7.23 -2.86
CA LEU A 7 3.37 8.41 -3.63
C LEU A 7 2.98 8.18 -5.08
N ALA A 8 2.40 9.20 -5.74
CA ALA A 8 2.03 9.10 -7.15
C ALA A 8 3.24 8.78 -8.04
N ALA A 9 4.40 9.35 -7.73
CA ALA A 9 5.63 9.10 -8.46
C ALA A 9 6.12 7.64 -8.36
N ASP A 10 5.97 7.02 -7.18
CA ASP A 10 6.34 5.60 -6.99
C ASP A 10 5.41 4.68 -7.77
N TRP A 11 4.11 5.03 -7.82
CA TRP A 11 3.15 4.32 -8.65
C TRP A 11 3.46 4.47 -10.15
N ASP A 12 3.74 5.67 -10.63
CA ASP A 12 4.08 5.91 -12.04
C ASP A 12 5.34 5.13 -12.45
N ALA A 13 6.36 5.07 -11.58
CA ALA A 13 7.56 4.27 -11.79
C ALA A 13 7.23 2.76 -11.85
N ALA A 14 6.35 2.28 -10.97
CA ALA A 14 5.89 0.89 -10.97
C ALA A 14 5.14 0.52 -12.25
N VAL A 15 4.30 1.42 -12.78
CA VAL A 15 3.60 1.21 -14.07
C VAL A 15 4.58 0.98 -15.21
N ALA A 16 5.70 1.71 -15.24
CA ALA A 16 6.72 1.54 -16.27
C ALA A 16 7.46 0.19 -16.21
N VAL A 17 7.59 -0.39 -15.01
CA VAL A 17 8.34 -1.65 -14.77
C VAL A 17 7.40 -2.87 -14.70
N GLY A 18 6.13 -2.68 -14.38
CA GLY A 18 5.09 -3.71 -14.31
C GLY A 18 4.76 -4.21 -12.90
N GLU A 19 5.48 -3.75 -11.88
CA GLU A 19 5.27 -4.12 -10.47
C GLU A 19 5.65 -2.99 -9.52
N TYR A 20 4.96 -2.93 -8.38
CA TYR A 20 5.18 -1.98 -7.30
C TYR A 20 5.85 -2.67 -6.12
N ARG A 21 6.88 -2.03 -5.57
CA ARG A 21 7.79 -2.63 -4.56
C ARG A 21 8.08 -1.72 -3.36
N VAL A 22 7.30 -0.66 -3.16
CA VAL A 22 7.46 0.21 -1.98
C VAL A 22 6.55 -0.30 -0.88
N SER A 23 7.08 -0.52 0.33
CA SER A 23 6.31 -1.05 1.46
C SER A 23 5.47 0.05 2.13
N THR A 24 6.11 1.19 2.36
CA THR A 24 5.52 2.40 2.93
C THR A 24 6.45 3.58 2.61
N LEU A 25 6.16 4.77 3.15
CA LEU A 25 6.90 6.00 2.88
C LEU A 25 8.41 5.82 3.06
N GLY A 26 9.13 5.80 1.93
CA GLY A 26 10.60 5.73 1.90
C GLY A 26 11.21 4.37 2.29
N VAL A 27 10.40 3.30 2.37
CA VAL A 27 10.85 1.94 2.72
C VAL A 27 10.45 0.98 1.61
N THR A 28 11.39 0.18 1.09
CA THR A 28 11.10 -0.80 0.04
C THR A 28 10.59 -2.13 0.60
N LEU A 29 10.03 -2.97 -0.27
CA LEU A 29 9.64 -4.34 0.05
C LEU A 29 10.83 -5.18 0.53
N GLU A 30 12.03 -4.96 -0.01
CA GLU A 30 13.23 -5.70 0.39
C GLU A 30 13.70 -5.32 1.80
N GLU A 31 13.50 -4.07 2.20
CA GLU A 31 13.87 -3.56 3.52
C GLU A 31 12.89 -4.04 4.60
N GLU A 32 11.59 -4.01 4.33
CA GLU A 32 10.55 -4.38 5.29
C GLU A 32 10.22 -5.89 5.28
N GLY A 33 10.23 -6.52 4.10
CA GLY A 33 9.85 -7.92 3.87
C GLY A 33 8.38 -8.14 3.45
N PHE A 34 7.54 -7.11 3.51
CA PHE A 34 6.16 -7.10 3.02
C PHE A 34 5.71 -5.66 2.68
N VAL A 35 4.63 -5.49 1.92
CA VAL A 35 3.99 -4.18 1.68
C VAL A 35 2.82 -3.99 2.65
N HIS A 36 2.76 -2.85 3.33
CA HIS A 36 1.64 -2.51 4.20
C HIS A 36 0.40 -2.16 3.38
N ALA A 37 -0.74 -2.75 3.73
CA ALA A 37 -2.04 -2.36 3.19
C ALA A 37 -3.05 -2.10 4.31
N CYS A 38 -4.21 -1.60 3.94
CA CYS A 38 -5.36 -1.32 4.80
C CYS A 38 -6.55 -2.13 4.31
N SER A 39 -7.36 -2.61 5.24
CA SER A 39 -8.59 -3.35 4.94
C SER A 39 -9.68 -2.43 4.37
N ASP A 40 -9.67 -1.15 4.75
CA ASP A 40 -10.67 -0.17 4.35
C ASP A 40 -10.14 1.28 4.37
N LEU A 41 -11.01 2.22 3.95
CA LEU A 41 -10.69 3.65 3.92
C LEU A 41 -10.52 4.29 5.30
N LEU A 42 -11.12 3.74 6.35
CA LEU A 42 -10.98 4.27 7.71
C LEU A 42 -9.56 3.98 8.22
N GLN A 43 -9.10 2.75 8.08
CA GLN A 43 -7.71 2.36 8.36
C GLN A 43 -6.74 3.19 7.52
N LEU A 44 -7.00 3.33 6.22
CA LEU A 44 -6.15 4.09 5.31
C LEU A 44 -6.02 5.57 5.73
N ARG A 45 -7.12 6.23 6.14
CA ARG A 45 -7.07 7.60 6.66
C ARG A 45 -6.27 7.70 7.95
N GLY A 46 -6.38 6.71 8.85
CA GLY A 46 -5.56 6.63 10.05
C GLY A 46 -4.06 6.51 9.75
N VAL A 47 -3.70 5.63 8.82
CA VAL A 47 -2.32 5.45 8.32
C VAL A 47 -1.81 6.74 7.66
N ALA A 48 -2.63 7.37 6.81
CA ALA A 48 -2.28 8.63 6.16
C ALA A 48 -1.97 9.74 7.16
N GLY A 49 -2.79 9.89 8.21
CA GLY A 49 -2.56 10.88 9.26
C GLY A 49 -1.30 10.60 10.07
N ARG A 50 -1.04 9.34 10.40
CA ARG A 50 0.07 8.94 11.30
C ARG A 50 1.43 8.94 10.62
N TYR A 51 1.51 8.44 9.39
CA TYR A 51 2.79 8.21 8.71
C TYR A 51 3.04 9.16 7.53
N TYR A 52 1.98 9.67 6.92
CA TYR A 52 2.07 10.53 5.73
C TYR A 52 1.70 11.98 6.03
N GLY A 53 1.49 12.37 7.30
CA GLY A 53 0.96 13.69 7.66
C GLY A 53 1.84 14.87 7.20
N GLN A 54 3.15 14.66 7.02
CA GLN A 54 4.10 15.68 6.58
C GLN A 54 4.44 15.62 5.09
N VAL A 55 3.97 14.61 4.36
CA VAL A 55 4.25 14.46 2.92
C VAL A 55 3.55 15.58 2.15
N THR A 56 4.22 16.26 1.23
CA THR A 56 3.60 17.35 0.44
C THR A 56 3.36 16.96 -1.01
N GLU A 57 3.99 15.87 -1.42
CA GLU A 57 3.91 15.23 -2.70
C GLU A 57 2.53 14.59 -2.92
N PRO A 58 2.06 14.49 -4.17
CA PRO A 58 0.79 13.84 -4.47
C PRO A 58 0.76 12.38 -4.02
N LEU A 59 -0.32 11.99 -3.35
CA LEU A 59 -0.58 10.62 -2.92
C LEU A 59 -1.72 10.01 -3.73
N VAL A 60 -1.67 8.69 -3.90
CA VAL A 60 -2.72 7.90 -4.53
C VAL A 60 -3.09 6.72 -3.65
N VAL A 61 -4.35 6.30 -3.73
CA VAL A 61 -4.83 5.03 -3.18
C VAL A 61 -4.84 4.02 -4.30
N LEU A 62 -4.12 2.92 -4.10
CA LEU A 62 -4.17 1.73 -4.94
C LEU A 62 -5.20 0.78 -4.37
N GLU A 63 -6.24 0.46 -5.15
CA GLU A 63 -7.19 -0.59 -4.82
C GLU A 63 -6.69 -1.91 -5.42
N ILE A 64 -6.39 -2.88 -4.56
CA ILE A 64 -5.70 -4.11 -4.92
C ILE A 64 -6.64 -5.32 -4.81
N ASP A 65 -6.70 -6.09 -5.89
CA ASP A 65 -7.35 -7.39 -5.95
C ASP A 65 -6.37 -8.48 -5.52
N GLU A 66 -6.63 -9.07 -4.34
CA GLU A 66 -5.76 -10.05 -3.69
C GLU A 66 -5.62 -11.33 -4.51
N GLU A 67 -6.64 -11.69 -5.30
CA GLU A 67 -6.61 -12.90 -6.15
C GLU A 67 -5.59 -12.78 -7.29
N ARG A 68 -5.14 -11.56 -7.61
CA ARG A 68 -4.20 -11.27 -8.69
C ARG A 68 -2.77 -11.04 -8.23
N LEU A 69 -2.50 -11.06 -6.92
CA LEU A 69 -1.19 -10.77 -6.36
C LEU A 69 -0.17 -11.89 -6.62
N GLY A 70 -0.62 -13.15 -6.66
CA GLY A 70 0.28 -14.30 -6.79
C GLY A 70 1.20 -14.53 -5.58
N CYS A 71 1.03 -13.79 -4.49
CA CYS A 71 1.77 -13.92 -3.24
C CYS A 71 0.82 -13.91 -2.03
N PRO A 72 1.27 -14.38 -0.84
CA PRO A 72 0.42 -14.43 0.34
C PRO A 72 0.09 -13.04 0.88
N VAL A 73 -1.16 -12.84 1.28
CA VAL A 73 -1.59 -11.73 2.13
C VAL A 73 -1.87 -12.28 3.52
N ARG A 74 -1.35 -11.65 4.56
CA ARG A 74 -1.64 -12.01 5.95
C ARG A 74 -2.24 -10.84 6.69
N LEU A 75 -3.32 -11.12 7.42
CA LEU A 75 -3.92 -10.14 8.31
C LEU A 75 -3.26 -10.28 9.68
N GLU A 76 -2.44 -9.30 10.06
CA GLU A 76 -1.60 -9.36 11.27
C GLU A 76 -1.87 -8.12 12.14
N VAL A 77 -1.77 -8.25 13.46
CA VAL A 77 -1.91 -7.12 14.39
C VAL A 77 -0.50 -6.60 14.70
N PRO A 78 -0.09 -5.43 14.18
CA PRO A 78 1.20 -4.85 14.52
C PRO A 78 1.31 -4.58 16.03
N GLU A 79 2.53 -4.60 16.55
CA GLU A 79 2.75 -4.30 17.96
C GLU A 79 2.27 -2.88 18.28
N GLY A 80 1.42 -2.75 19.31
CA GLY A 80 0.80 -1.48 19.70
C GLY A 80 -0.36 -1.02 18.80
N ALA A 81 -0.73 -1.77 17.76
CA ALA A 81 -1.99 -1.58 17.05
C ALA A 81 -3.14 -2.27 17.80
N GLY A 82 -4.33 -1.65 17.75
CA GLY A 82 -5.57 -2.23 18.30
C GLY A 82 -6.35 -3.07 17.30
N GLU A 83 -5.86 -3.17 16.07
CA GLU A 83 -6.53 -3.82 14.94
C GLU A 83 -5.51 -4.46 14.00
N ALA A 84 -6.00 -5.36 13.14
CA ALA A 84 -5.17 -6.07 12.18
C ALA A 84 -5.11 -5.35 10.83
N PHE A 85 -3.96 -5.43 10.18
CA PHE A 85 -3.66 -4.86 8.88
C PHE A 85 -3.21 -5.94 7.90
N PRO A 86 -3.64 -5.88 6.63
CA PRO A 86 -3.15 -6.78 5.61
C PRO A 86 -1.69 -6.44 5.25
N HIS A 87 -0.84 -7.45 5.24
CA HIS A 87 0.54 -7.40 4.79
C HIS A 87 0.71 -8.29 3.56
N ILE A 88 1.23 -7.72 2.47
CA ILE A 88 1.44 -8.40 1.19
C ILE A 88 2.89 -8.88 1.12
N TYR A 89 3.11 -10.19 1.15
CA TYR A 89 4.45 -10.79 1.19
C TYR A 89 5.02 -11.01 -0.21
N GLY A 90 5.14 -9.93 -0.97
CA GLY A 90 5.65 -9.93 -2.35
C GLY A 90 5.41 -8.59 -3.05
N PRO A 91 5.95 -8.43 -4.27
CA PRO A 91 5.65 -7.26 -5.08
C PRO A 91 4.19 -7.25 -5.49
N ILE A 92 3.64 -6.07 -5.77
CA ILE A 92 2.27 -5.92 -6.27
C ILE A 92 2.34 -5.78 -7.80
N PRO A 93 1.88 -6.78 -8.58
CA PRO A 93 1.78 -6.61 -10.03
C PRO A 93 0.85 -5.45 -10.35
N VAL A 94 1.19 -4.62 -11.33
CA VAL A 94 0.33 -3.48 -11.74
C VAL A 94 -1.06 -3.96 -12.18
N THR A 95 -1.16 -5.19 -12.69
CA THR A 95 -2.42 -5.85 -13.06
C THR A 95 -3.31 -6.27 -11.88
N ALA A 96 -2.75 -6.33 -10.67
CA ALA A 96 -3.49 -6.55 -9.43
C ALA A 96 -4.14 -5.26 -8.89
N VAL A 97 -3.69 -4.09 -9.35
CA VAL A 97 -4.30 -2.81 -9.01
C VAL A 97 -5.47 -2.55 -9.95
N VAL A 98 -6.70 -2.60 -9.42
CA VAL A 98 -7.93 -2.47 -10.20
C VAL A 98 -8.48 -1.05 -10.27
N ALA A 99 -8.04 -0.18 -9.36
CA ALA A 99 -8.31 1.24 -9.41
C ALA A 99 -7.20 2.04 -8.74
N VAL A 100 -7.00 3.26 -9.23
CA VAL A 100 -6.05 4.23 -8.68
C VAL A 100 -6.80 5.54 -8.53
N THR A 101 -6.86 6.08 -7.31
CA THR A 101 -7.55 7.34 -7.03
C THR A 101 -6.64 8.32 -6.32
N PRO A 102 -6.68 9.62 -6.66
CA PRO A 102 -5.95 10.63 -5.88
C PRO A 102 -6.41 10.61 -4.42
N PHE A 103 -5.45 10.61 -3.49
CA PHE A 103 -5.74 10.72 -2.06
C PHE A 103 -5.74 12.19 -1.65
N THR A 104 -6.90 12.68 -1.19
CA THR A 104 -7.05 14.01 -0.60
C THR A 104 -7.21 13.88 0.91
N ARG A 105 -6.37 14.62 1.65
CA ARG A 105 -6.42 14.70 3.12
C ARG A 105 -7.63 15.46 3.63
#